data_AF-A0A519K4R6-F1
#
_entry.id   AF-A0A519K4R6-F1
#
_cell.length_a   1.000
_cell.length_b   1.000
_cell.length_c   1.000
_cell.angle_alpha   90.00
_cell.angle_beta   90.00
_cell.angle_gamma   90.00
#
_symmetry.space_group_name_H-M   'P 1'
#
loop_
_entity.id
_entity.type
_entity.pdbx_description
1 polymer ?
#
loop_
_entity_poly.entity_id
_entity_poly.type
_entity_poly.pdbx_seq_one_letter_code
_entity_poly.pdbx_strand_id
1 'polypeptide(L)'
;MKKIILLVLGAFSIISCDLGSGEANAEFVLAPVQDVTMPATYKVDSVSVITVRYKRPDDCHIFNGYYYNPEGMTRTCAIEFAHLTNQSNCVADEEVYEVPLNFRPVTAGIYTFRFWDGTNPDGSQHFFEAEADVNY
;
A
#
# COMPACT_ATOMS: atom_id res chain seq x y z
N MET A 1 64.59 6.61 12.90
CA MET A 1 63.86 7.82 13.32
C MET A 1 63.19 8.47 12.11
N LYS A 2 62.03 9.14 12.31
CA LYS A 2 60.99 9.60 11.34
C LYS A 2 60.19 8.42 10.77
N LYS A 3 59.04 7.97 11.28
CA LYS A 3 57.84 8.63 11.86
C LYS A 3 57.31 9.75 10.95
N ILE A 4 56.00 9.66 10.66
CA ILE A 4 55.13 10.56 9.88
C ILE A 4 54.91 10.14 8.42
N ILE A 5 54.21 9.02 8.21
CA ILE A 5 53.33 8.81 7.03
C ILE A 5 52.06 8.12 7.53
N LEU A 6 51.36 8.76 8.47
CA LEU A 6 50.18 8.17 9.13
C LEU A 6 49.07 9.19 9.35
N LEU A 7 48.94 10.20 8.47
CA LEU A 7 48.01 11.30 8.71
C LEU A 7 47.39 11.92 7.44
N VAL A 8 46.92 11.11 6.47
CA VAL A 8 46.04 11.61 5.39
C VAL A 8 44.99 10.55 5.01
N LEU A 9 44.33 9.95 6.01
CA LEU A 9 43.21 9.03 5.79
C LEU A 9 42.08 9.26 6.80
N GLY A 10 41.81 10.53 7.11
CA GLY A 10 40.87 10.91 8.18
C GLY A 10 40.16 12.24 7.92
N ALA A 11 39.62 12.45 6.72
CA ALA A 11 38.91 13.69 6.42
C ALA A 11 37.74 13.56 5.43
N PHE A 12 37.09 12.40 5.29
CA PHE A 12 36.01 12.26 4.30
C PHE A 12 34.75 11.50 4.71
N SER A 13 34.47 11.30 6.00
CA SER A 13 33.27 10.51 6.34
C SER A 13 32.60 10.95 7.64
N ILE A 14 32.06 12.17 7.64
CA ILE A 14 30.81 12.49 8.36
C ILE A 14 30.16 13.71 7.69
N ILE A 15 29.70 13.55 6.46
CA ILE A 15 28.52 14.33 6.03
C ILE A 15 27.34 13.45 6.43
N SER A 16 26.99 13.45 7.73
CA SER A 16 25.66 12.95 8.08
C SER A 16 24.70 13.96 7.49
N CYS A 17 23.98 13.56 6.46
CA CYS A 17 22.80 14.27 6.05
C CYS A 17 21.84 14.15 7.24
N ASP A 18 21.81 15.17 8.09
CA ASP A 18 20.68 15.37 8.98
C ASP A 18 19.51 15.66 8.03
N LEU A 19 18.69 14.63 7.78
CA LEU A 19 17.36 14.83 7.24
C LEU A 19 16.54 15.48 8.36
N GLY A 20 16.90 16.72 8.69
CA GLY A 20 16.04 17.65 9.38
C GLY A 20 14.93 18.02 8.41
N SER A 21 14.01 17.09 8.18
CA SER A 21 12.75 17.38 7.52
C SER A 21 11.72 17.53 8.61
N GLY A 22 11.06 18.69 8.64
CA GLY A 22 9.76 18.84 9.27
C GLY A 22 8.77 17.95 8.53
N GLU A 23 8.89 16.65 8.75
CA GLU A 23 8.04 15.63 8.18
C GLU A 23 6.60 15.93 8.61
N ALA A 24 5.69 15.90 7.65
CA ALA A 24 4.30 15.68 7.99
C ALA A 24 4.27 14.43 8.88
N ASN A 25 3.77 14.56 10.11
CA ASN A 25 3.70 13.47 11.09
C ASN A 25 2.66 12.45 10.63
N ALA A 26 2.95 11.71 9.56
CA ALA A 26 2.08 10.74 8.94
C ALA A 26 2.69 9.34 9.10
N GLU A 27 1.92 8.42 9.66
CA GLU A 27 2.24 7.00 9.70
C GLU A 27 1.47 6.27 8.60
N PHE A 28 2.14 5.40 7.85
CA PHE A 28 1.46 4.60 6.83
C PHE A 28 0.95 3.31 7.45
N VAL A 29 -0.36 3.10 7.38
CA VAL A 29 -1.04 1.95 7.98
C VAL A 29 -1.90 1.23 6.95
N LEU A 30 -1.94 -0.10 7.04
CA LEU A 30 -2.83 -0.91 6.20
C LEU A 30 -4.24 -0.93 6.78
N ALA A 31 -5.22 -0.90 5.89
CA ALA A 31 -6.63 -0.92 6.23
C ALA A 31 -7.39 -1.99 5.43
N PRO A 32 -8.42 -2.59 6.06
CA PRO A 32 -9.16 -3.68 5.45
C PRO A 32 -9.96 -3.18 4.25
N VAL A 33 -9.92 -3.98 3.19
CA VAL A 33 -10.89 -3.88 2.11
C VAL A 33 -12.21 -4.45 2.62
N GLN A 34 -13.30 -3.73 2.44
CA GLN A 34 -14.62 -4.17 2.86
C GLN A 34 -15.30 -5.03 1.79
N ASP A 35 -15.21 -4.61 0.53
CA ASP A 35 -15.86 -5.26 -0.61
C ASP A 35 -15.25 -4.77 -1.93
N VAL A 36 -15.47 -5.51 -3.02
CA VAL A 36 -15.06 -5.10 -4.37
C VAL A 36 -16.15 -5.33 -5.40
N THR A 37 -16.22 -4.45 -6.40
CA THR A 37 -16.98 -4.68 -7.64
C THR A 37 -16.00 -4.96 -8.77
N MET A 38 -16.01 -6.22 -9.22
CA MET A 38 -15.17 -6.70 -10.32
C MET A 38 -15.81 -6.37 -11.68
N PRO A 39 -15.04 -5.84 -12.65
CA PRO A 39 -15.45 -5.77 -14.05
C PRO A 39 -15.97 -7.10 -14.62
N ALA A 40 -16.89 -7.01 -15.58
CA ALA A 40 -17.42 -8.19 -16.26
C ALA A 40 -16.40 -8.85 -17.21
N THR A 41 -15.43 -8.09 -17.72
CA THR A 41 -14.42 -8.57 -18.68
C THR A 41 -13.09 -7.93 -18.42
N TYR A 42 -12.02 -8.70 -18.61
CA TYR A 42 -10.64 -8.21 -18.55
C TYR A 42 -9.92 -8.58 -19.83
N LYS A 43 -9.11 -7.66 -20.34
CA LYS A 43 -8.34 -7.87 -21.57
C LYS A 43 -6.87 -7.57 -21.37
N VAL A 44 -6.03 -8.37 -22.02
CA VAL A 44 -4.59 -8.11 -22.11
C VAL A 44 -4.36 -6.69 -22.64
N ASP A 45 -3.40 -6.00 -22.04
CA ASP A 45 -2.97 -4.64 -22.39
C ASP A 45 -4.04 -3.53 -22.24
N SER A 46 -5.20 -3.86 -21.68
CA SER A 46 -6.31 -2.94 -21.42
C SER A 46 -6.48 -2.67 -19.93
N VAL A 47 -6.82 -1.43 -19.57
CA VAL A 47 -7.10 -1.06 -18.18
C VAL A 47 -8.55 -1.39 -17.84
N SER A 48 -8.73 -2.25 -16.83
CA SER A 48 -10.02 -2.52 -16.19
C SER A 48 -10.02 -1.89 -14.81
N VAL A 49 -11.16 -1.36 -14.36
CA VAL A 49 -11.28 -0.67 -13.07
C VAL A 49 -12.03 -1.54 -12.08
N ILE A 50 -11.33 -2.05 -11.08
CA ILE A 50 -11.95 -2.73 -9.93
C ILE A 50 -12.35 -1.64 -8.94
N THR A 51 -13.64 -1.58 -8.57
CA THR A 51 -14.09 -0.61 -7.55
C THR A 51 -13.88 -1.24 -6.18
N VAL A 52 -13.03 -0.64 -5.36
CA VAL A 52 -12.70 -1.14 -4.01
C VAL A 52 -13.41 -0.28 -2.97
N ARG A 53 -14.10 -0.92 -2.03
CA ARG A 53 -14.81 -0.26 -0.94
C ARG A 53 -14.07 -0.41 0.38
N TYR A 54 -14.01 0.66 1.15
CA TYR A 54 -13.39 0.65 2.47
C TYR A 54 -14.07 1.63 3.43
N LYS A 55 -13.74 1.50 4.72
CA LYS A 55 -14.04 2.48 5.75
C LYS A 55 -12.75 2.97 6.38
N ARG A 56 -12.68 4.27 6.67
CA ARG A 56 -11.62 4.83 7.50
C ARG A 56 -12.13 4.96 8.94
N PRO A 57 -11.29 4.76 9.98
CA PRO A 57 -11.72 4.91 11.36
C PRO A 57 -12.20 6.33 11.70
N ASP A 58 -11.49 7.33 11.17
CA ASP A 58 -11.72 8.75 11.40
C ASP A 58 -11.18 9.59 10.23
N ASP A 59 -11.41 10.90 10.28
CA ASP A 59 -10.97 11.86 9.26
C ASP A 59 -9.46 12.12 9.21
N CYS A 60 -8.68 11.62 10.18
CA CYS A 60 -7.21 11.68 10.18
C CYS A 60 -6.57 10.51 9.42
N HIS A 61 -7.35 9.52 8.99
CA HIS A 61 -6.92 8.43 8.12
C HIS A 61 -7.23 8.77 6.66
N ILE A 62 -6.23 9.23 5.93
CA ILE A 62 -6.37 9.69 4.55
C ILE A 62 -5.98 8.56 3.60
N PHE A 63 -6.81 8.29 2.58
CA PHE A 63 -6.45 7.36 1.51
C PHE A 63 -5.14 7.76 0.85
N ASN A 64 -4.13 6.90 0.95
CA ASN A 64 -2.81 7.09 0.35
C ASN A 64 -2.62 6.22 -0.91
N GLY A 65 -3.36 5.12 -1.01
CA GLY A 65 -3.29 4.21 -2.14
C GLY A 65 -3.59 2.78 -1.74
N TYR A 66 -2.86 1.87 -2.36
CA TYR A 66 -2.98 0.43 -2.11
C TYR A 66 -1.61 -0.15 -1.79
N TYR A 67 -1.57 -1.03 -0.79
CA TYR A 67 -0.57 -2.08 -0.79
C TYR A 67 -0.93 -3.06 -1.91
N TYR A 68 0.00 -3.29 -2.83
CA TYR A 68 -0.22 -4.14 -4.00
C TYR A 68 1.00 -5.02 -4.26
N ASN A 69 0.86 -6.32 -4.04
CA ASN A 69 1.94 -7.29 -4.21
C ASN A 69 1.57 -8.36 -5.26
N PRO A 70 2.20 -8.35 -6.45
CA PRO A 70 2.01 -9.37 -7.46
C PRO A 70 2.91 -10.60 -7.24
N GLU A 71 2.31 -11.80 -7.27
CA GLU A 71 3.04 -13.08 -7.23
C GLU A 71 2.46 -14.03 -8.29
N GLY A 72 3.13 -14.16 -9.43
CA GLY A 72 2.60 -14.94 -10.56
C GLY A 72 1.27 -14.37 -11.07
N MET A 73 0.21 -15.17 -10.97
CA MET A 73 -1.18 -14.77 -11.30
C MET A 73 -1.96 -14.26 -10.08
N THR A 74 -1.35 -14.26 -8.90
CA THR A 74 -1.96 -13.77 -7.66
C THR A 74 -1.68 -12.29 -7.45
N ARG A 75 -2.67 -11.53 -6.98
CA ARG A 75 -2.56 -10.12 -6.61
C ARG A 75 -3.04 -9.93 -5.18
N THR A 76 -2.11 -9.70 -4.25
CA THR A 76 -2.47 -9.38 -2.87
C THR A 76 -2.67 -7.87 -2.75
N CYS A 77 -3.82 -7.45 -2.24
CA CYS A 77 -4.22 -6.04 -2.19
C CYS A 77 -4.73 -5.66 -0.80
N ALA A 78 -4.36 -4.48 -0.30
CA ALA A 78 -4.95 -3.85 0.88
C ALA A 78 -5.05 -2.33 0.66
N ILE A 79 -5.90 -1.65 1.43
CA ILE A 79 -5.90 -0.18 1.46
C ILE A 79 -4.70 0.29 2.26
N GLU A 80 -4.07 1.38 1.83
CA GLU A 80 -3.06 2.08 2.62
C GLU A 80 -3.57 3.48 2.98
N PHE A 81 -3.51 3.81 4.27
CA PHE A 81 -3.78 5.14 4.78
C PHE A 81 -2.50 5.86 5.17
N ALA A 82 -2.49 7.17 4.97
CA ALA A 82 -1.63 8.08 5.70
C ALA A 82 -2.41 8.56 6.93
N HIS A 83 -1.99 8.12 8.12
CA HIS A 83 -2.58 8.47 9.40
C HIS A 83 -1.85 9.69 10.00
N LEU A 84 -2.57 10.81 10.15
CA LEU A 84 -2.01 12.06 10.68
C LEU A 84 -1.90 12.02 12.22
N THR A 85 -0.72 11.68 12.74
CA THR A 85 -0.51 11.43 14.18
C THR A 85 -0.44 12.69 15.05
N ASN A 86 -0.27 13.86 14.45
CA ASN A 86 -0.22 15.15 15.17
C ASN A 86 -1.59 15.86 15.26
N GLN A 87 -2.65 15.28 14.70
CA GLN A 87 -4.00 15.79 14.85
C GLN A 87 -4.68 15.14 16.05
N SER A 88 -5.25 15.95 16.94
CA SER A 88 -5.87 15.48 18.19
C SER A 88 -7.39 15.58 18.19
N ASN A 89 -7.97 16.20 17.15
CA ASN A 89 -9.39 16.47 17.00
C ASN A 89 -10.05 15.63 15.90
N CYS A 90 -9.51 14.43 15.64
CA CYS A 90 -10.04 13.51 14.64
C CYS A 90 -11.47 13.10 15.00
N VAL A 91 -12.34 13.05 14.00
CA VAL A 91 -13.75 12.69 14.16
C VAL A 91 -14.00 11.34 13.52
N ALA A 92 -14.65 10.44 14.26
CA ALA A 92 -15.02 9.12 13.77
C ALA A 92 -15.82 9.22 12.47
N ASP A 93 -15.52 8.32 11.55
CA ASP A 93 -16.13 8.28 10.23
C ASP A 93 -16.76 6.90 9.99
N GLU A 94 -18.04 6.89 9.63
CA GLU A 94 -18.78 5.66 9.36
C GLU A 94 -19.11 5.46 7.89
N GLU A 95 -18.73 6.43 7.04
CA GLU A 95 -18.97 6.42 5.60
C GLU A 95 -18.21 5.27 4.91
N VAL A 96 -18.80 4.78 3.83
CA VAL A 96 -18.16 3.83 2.92
C VAL A 96 -17.61 4.63 1.75
N TYR A 97 -16.32 4.48 1.52
CA TYR A 97 -15.60 5.12 0.42
C TYR A 97 -15.38 4.14 -0.72
N GLU A 98 -15.47 4.62 -1.95
CA GLU A 98 -15.16 3.85 -3.16
C GLU A 98 -13.93 4.45 -3.85
N VAL A 99 -12.96 3.60 -4.19
CA VAL A 99 -11.72 4.00 -4.87
C VAL A 99 -11.39 3.03 -6.01
N PRO A 100 -10.85 3.54 -7.13
CA PRO A 100 -10.52 2.72 -8.29
C PRO A 100 -9.17 2.01 -8.14
N LEU A 101 -9.16 0.69 -8.26
CA LEU A 101 -7.96 -0.11 -8.49
C LEU A 101 -7.84 -0.41 -9.99
N ASN A 102 -6.91 0.27 -10.65
CA ASN A 102 -6.64 0.07 -12.07
C ASN A 102 -5.82 -1.19 -12.29
N PHE A 103 -6.36 -2.13 -13.06
CA PHE A 103 -5.69 -3.38 -13.40
C PHE A 103 -5.42 -3.47 -14.91
N ARG A 104 -4.15 -3.64 -15.29
CA ARG A 104 -3.69 -3.80 -16.68
C ARG A 104 -2.85 -5.07 -16.81
N PRO A 105 -3.47 -6.23 -17.08
CA PRO A 105 -2.73 -7.48 -17.26
C PRO A 105 -1.96 -7.51 -18.58
N VAL A 106 -0.81 -8.16 -18.60
CA VAL A 106 0.01 -8.37 -19.81
C VAL A 106 0.03 -9.84 -20.26
N THR A 107 -0.61 -10.72 -19.50
CA THR A 107 -0.69 -12.15 -19.77
C THR A 107 -2.15 -12.57 -19.63
N ALA A 108 -2.64 -13.40 -20.56
CA ALA A 108 -3.97 -14.01 -20.45
C ALA A 108 -3.98 -15.12 -19.37
N GLY A 109 -5.15 -15.38 -18.80
CA GLY A 109 -5.36 -16.40 -17.78
C GLY A 109 -6.16 -15.89 -16.59
N ILE A 110 -6.34 -16.77 -15.60
CA ILE A 110 -7.10 -16.47 -14.40
C ILE A 110 -6.18 -15.83 -13.38
N TYR A 111 -6.47 -14.59 -13.00
CA TYR A 111 -5.82 -13.90 -11.89
C TYR A 111 -6.64 -14.06 -10.62
N THR A 112 -5.98 -14.40 -9.51
CA THR A 112 -6.60 -14.44 -8.18
C THR A 112 -6.23 -13.18 -7.42
N PHE A 113 -7.20 -12.33 -7.13
CA PHE A 113 -7.04 -11.21 -6.21
C PHE A 113 -7.30 -11.69 -4.79
N ARG A 114 -6.40 -11.35 -3.87
CA ARG A 114 -6.51 -11.62 -2.43
C ARG A 114 -6.60 -10.27 -1.73
N PHE A 115 -7.82 -9.87 -1.37
CA PHE A 115 -8.06 -8.59 -0.70
C PHE A 115 -7.99 -8.80 0.82
N TRP A 116 -7.08 -8.08 1.47
CA TRP A 116 -6.93 -8.15 2.91
C TRP A 116 -8.10 -7.47 3.61
N ASP A 117 -8.77 -8.17 4.51
CA ASP A 117 -9.96 -7.70 5.23
C ASP A 117 -9.82 -7.83 6.76
N GLY A 118 -8.64 -8.22 7.25
CA GLY A 118 -8.32 -8.11 8.67
C GLY A 118 -7.27 -9.11 9.16
N THR A 119 -7.03 -9.08 10.47
CA THR A 119 -6.17 -10.05 11.16
C THR A 119 -7.03 -10.92 12.07
N ASN A 120 -6.83 -12.23 12.02
CA ASN A 120 -7.48 -13.20 12.91
C ASN A 120 -6.97 -13.07 14.36
N PRO A 121 -7.69 -13.60 15.36
CA PRO A 121 -7.25 -13.56 16.76
C PRO A 121 -5.89 -14.21 17.03
N ASP A 122 -5.44 -15.12 16.16
CA ASP A 122 -4.14 -15.81 16.25
C ASP A 122 -2.99 -15.05 15.55
N GLY A 123 -3.26 -13.87 14.99
CA GLY A 123 -2.29 -13.05 14.26
C GLY A 123 -2.14 -13.40 12.78
N SER A 124 -2.82 -14.44 12.29
CA SER A 124 -2.84 -14.76 10.86
C SER A 124 -3.67 -13.73 10.08
N GLN A 125 -3.28 -13.48 8.83
CA GLN A 125 -3.93 -12.49 7.97
C GLN A 125 -5.14 -13.12 7.27
N HIS A 126 -6.29 -12.46 7.33
CA HIS A 126 -7.52 -12.87 6.64
C HIS A 126 -7.61 -12.15 5.29
N PHE A 127 -8.14 -12.87 4.30
CA PHE A 127 -8.34 -12.36 2.95
C PHE A 127 -9.62 -12.95 2.38
N PHE A 128 -10.34 -12.17 1.59
CA PHE A 128 -11.30 -12.72 0.64
C PHE A 128 -10.72 -12.69 -0.77
N GLU A 129 -11.17 -13.63 -1.60
CA GLU A 129 -10.61 -13.85 -2.93
C GLU A 129 -11.62 -13.56 -4.03
N ALA A 130 -11.15 -13.01 -5.15
CA ALA A 130 -11.93 -12.81 -6.35
C ALA A 130 -11.10 -13.16 -7.59
N GLU A 131 -11.73 -13.75 -8.60
CA GLU A 131 -11.07 -14.12 -9.84
C GLU A 131 -11.32 -13.10 -10.95
N ALA A 132 -10.31 -12.89 -11.79
CA ALA A 132 -10.41 -12.13 -13.01
C ALA A 132 -9.91 -12.99 -14.19
N ASP A 133 -10.83 -13.41 -15.05
CA ASP A 133 -10.51 -14.15 -16.28
C ASP A 133 -10.08 -13.18 -17.38
N VAL A 134 -8.77 -13.16 -17.67
CA VAL A 134 -8.16 -12.26 -18.64
C VAL A 134 -8.01 -12.96 -19.99
N ASN A 135 -8.64 -12.36 -21.00
CA ASN A 135 -8.61 -12.84 -22.37
C ASN A 135 -7.90 -11.83 -23.30
N TYR A 136 -7.61 -12.22 -24.54
CA TYR A 136 -7.05 -11.33 -25.56
C TYR A 136 -8.12 -10.42 -26.19
#